data_AF-A0A535LRZ9-F1
#
_entry.id   AF-A0A535LRZ9-F1
#
_cell.length_a   1.000
_cell.length_b   1.000
_cell.length_c   1.000
_cell.angle_alpha   90.00
_cell.angle_beta   90.00
_cell.angle_gamma   90.00
#
_symmetry.space_group_name_H-M   'P 1'
#
loop_
_entity.id
_entity.type
_entity.pdbx_description
1 polymer ?
#
loop_
_entity_poly.entity_id
_entity_poly.type
_entity_poly.pdbx_seq_one_letter_code
_entity_poly.pdbx_strand_id
1 'polypeptide(L)'
;MADGDWEGLVRDGVAPAHRSGEELSYWVHIYPARLAPLPPEAWELSDHGQVEPELDTWWVVLPLWTVNAGRSDLSLEATVREQSARVTVQVDGVHVL
;
A
#
# COMPACT_ATOMS: atom_id res chain seq x y z
N MET A 1 1.03 10.88 -3.36
CA MET A 1 1.63 9.96 -2.38
C MET A 1 2.40 10.79 -1.37
N ALA A 2 2.16 10.51 -0.09
CA ALA A 2 2.34 11.40 1.04
C ALA A 2 3.79 11.87 1.25
N ASP A 3 3.95 13.15 1.57
CA ASP A 3 5.19 13.78 2.06
C ASP A 3 5.53 13.31 3.50
N GLY A 4 5.28 12.04 3.83
CA GLY A 4 5.41 11.50 5.19
C GLY A 4 4.27 11.89 6.14
N ASP A 5 3.11 12.31 5.64
CA ASP A 5 1.90 12.59 6.45
C ASP A 5 1.21 11.29 6.91
N TRP A 6 1.81 10.62 7.89
CA TRP A 6 1.33 9.36 8.43
C TRP A 6 0.03 9.51 9.24
N GLU A 7 -0.14 10.63 9.94
CA GLU A 7 -1.37 10.92 10.67
C GLU A 7 -2.55 11.16 9.73
N GLY A 8 -2.31 11.85 8.60
CA GLY A 8 -3.27 12.01 7.52
C GLY A 8 -3.70 10.69 6.92
N LEU A 9 -2.74 9.78 6.67
CA LEU A 9 -3.02 8.43 6.17
C LEU A 9 -3.90 7.63 7.15
N VAL A 10 -3.58 7.63 8.44
CA VAL A 10 -4.39 6.96 9.47
C VAL A 10 -5.80 7.53 9.53
N ARG A 11 -5.94 8.86 9.46
CA ARG A 11 -7.25 9.53 9.41
C ARG A 11 -8.06 9.12 8.17
N ASP A 12 -7.39 8.88 7.04
CA ASP A 12 -8.01 8.42 5.80
C ASP A 12 -8.27 6.90 5.79
N GLY A 13 -8.04 6.22 6.93
CA GLY A 13 -8.29 4.80 7.10
C GLY A 13 -7.13 3.91 6.65
N VAL A 14 -5.95 4.47 6.40
CA VAL A 14 -4.72 3.76 6.01
C VAL A 14 -3.82 3.57 7.24
N ALA A 15 -3.79 2.37 7.81
CA ALA A 15 -3.02 2.08 9.03
C ALA A 15 -1.85 1.11 8.76
N PRO A 16 -0.63 1.35 9.24
CA PRO A 16 0.44 0.34 9.18
C PRO A 16 0.14 -0.82 10.15
N ALA A 17 0.31 -2.06 9.69
CA ALA A 17 -0.09 -3.27 10.40
C ALA A 17 0.66 -3.53 11.71
N HIS A 18 1.98 -3.78 11.61
CA HIS A 18 2.78 -4.36 12.71
C HIS A 18 4.22 -3.83 12.77
N ARG A 19 4.58 -2.95 11.83
CA ARG A 19 5.88 -2.32 11.74
C ARG A 19 5.70 -0.87 12.17
N SER A 20 6.59 -0.34 13.01
CA SER A 20 6.54 1.10 13.30
C SER A 20 6.53 1.86 11.97
N GLY A 21 5.88 3.03 11.89
CA GLY A 21 5.87 3.82 10.67
C GLY A 21 7.29 4.01 10.08
N GLU A 22 8.32 3.98 10.94
CA GLU A 22 9.73 3.96 10.59
C GLU A 22 10.15 2.79 9.68
N GLU A 23 9.70 1.56 9.90
CA GLU A 23 10.10 0.38 9.12
C GLU A 23 9.43 0.30 7.73
N LEU A 24 8.19 0.77 7.60
CA LEU A 24 7.57 0.95 6.27
C LEU A 24 8.20 2.14 5.55
N SER A 25 8.50 3.21 6.28
CA SER A 25 9.22 4.34 5.74
C SER A 25 10.63 3.96 5.29
N TYR A 26 11.27 2.98 5.95
CA TYR A 26 12.63 2.55 5.63
C TYR A 26 12.76 2.13 4.17
N TRP A 27 11.92 1.20 3.69
CA TRP A 27 11.96 0.76 2.30
C TRP A 27 11.66 1.86 1.30
N VAL A 28 10.71 2.76 1.62
CA VAL A 28 10.41 3.92 0.78
C VAL A 28 11.57 4.93 0.76
N HIS A 29 12.28 5.12 1.88
CA HIS A 29 13.36 6.10 2.02
C HIS A 29 14.70 5.61 1.45
N ILE A 30 14.98 4.30 1.50
CA ILE A 30 16.22 3.76 0.94
C ILE A 30 16.10 3.44 -0.56
N TYR A 31 14.88 3.42 -1.09
CA TYR A 31 14.69 3.14 -2.50
C TYR A 31 15.29 4.29 -3.34
N PRO A 32 16.13 4.00 -4.35
CA PRO A 32 16.94 5.01 -5.03
C PRO A 32 16.13 5.97 -5.90
N ALA A 33 14.83 5.73 -6.06
CA ALA A 33 13.94 6.51 -6.90
C ALA A 33 12.72 7.01 -6.12
N ARG A 34 12.26 8.23 -6.48
CA ARG A 34 11.06 8.82 -5.90
C ARG A 34 9.81 8.10 -6.40
N LEU A 35 8.97 7.62 -5.48
CA LEU A 35 7.65 7.06 -5.81
C LEU A 35 6.75 8.13 -6.46
N ALA A 36 6.04 7.72 -7.51
CA ALA A 36 5.07 8.53 -8.24
C ALA A 36 3.65 8.08 -7.92
N PRO A 37 2.65 8.98 -7.81
CA PRO A 37 1.25 8.61 -7.61
C PRO A 37 0.81 7.44 -8.49
N LEU A 38 -0.01 6.55 -7.93
CA LEU A 38 -0.47 5.37 -8.64
C LEU A 38 -1.24 5.79 -9.89
N PRO A 39 -0.79 5.37 -11.08
CA PRO A 39 -1.54 5.63 -12.30
C PRO A 39 -2.74 4.67 -12.38
N PRO A 40 -3.77 4.96 -13.21
CA PRO A 40 -4.97 4.14 -13.29
C PRO A 40 -4.70 2.65 -13.55
N GLU A 41 -3.69 2.32 -14.36
CA GLU A 41 -3.30 0.94 -14.67
C GLU A 41 -2.77 0.15 -13.46
N ALA A 42 -2.39 0.82 -12.37
CA ALA A 42 -1.92 0.12 -11.16
C ALA A 42 -3.00 -0.80 -10.59
N TRP A 43 -4.28 -0.42 -10.69
CA TRP A 43 -5.41 -1.20 -10.20
C TRP A 43 -5.65 -2.45 -11.05
N GLU A 44 -5.51 -2.34 -12.37
CA GLU A 44 -5.63 -3.46 -13.30
C GLU A 44 -4.49 -4.48 -13.12
N LEU A 45 -3.33 -4.01 -12.67
CA LEU A 45 -2.13 -4.82 -12.43
C LEU A 45 -2.02 -5.32 -10.98
N SER A 46 -2.97 -4.96 -10.11
CA SER A 46 -2.99 -5.42 -8.73
C SER A 46 -3.40 -6.89 -8.66
N ASP A 47 -2.74 -7.64 -7.79
CA ASP A 47 -3.21 -8.97 -7.39
C ASP A 47 -4.00 -8.83 -6.09
N HIS A 48 -5.10 -9.56 -5.97
CA HIS A 48 -5.97 -9.48 -4.80
C HIS A 48 -6.84 -10.71 -4.65
N GLY A 49 -7.23 -10.99 -3.41
CA GLY A 49 -8.14 -12.07 -3.10
C GLY A 49 -8.82 -11.87 -1.76
N GLN A 50 -9.97 -12.51 -1.60
CA GLN A 50 -10.69 -12.54 -0.33
C GLN A 50 -9.91 -13.39 0.69
N VAL A 51 -9.81 -12.92 1.92
CA VAL A 51 -9.23 -13.69 3.02
C VAL A 51 -10.30 -14.60 3.57
N GLU A 52 -10.19 -15.92 3.41
CA GLU A 52 -11.14 -16.86 4.00
C GLU A 52 -10.77 -17.17 5.46
N PRO A 53 -11.75 -17.20 6.40
CA PRO A 53 -13.20 -17.08 6.22
C PRO A 53 -13.76 -15.65 6.38
N GLU A 54 -12.90 -14.63 6.41
CA GLU A 54 -13.24 -13.23 6.63
C GLU A 54 -13.80 -12.58 5.35
N LEU A 55 -15.10 -12.78 5.08
CA LEU A 55 -15.74 -12.33 3.83
C LEU A 55 -15.64 -10.82 3.55
N ASP A 56 -15.36 -10.01 4.57
CA ASP A 56 -15.20 -8.56 4.46
C ASP A 56 -13.73 -8.11 4.45
N THR A 57 -12.79 -9.04 4.26
CA THR A 57 -11.34 -8.81 4.25
C THR A 57 -10.73 -9.29 2.93
N TRP A 58 -9.83 -8.49 2.35
CA TRP A 58 -9.05 -8.83 1.17
C TRP A 58 -7.56 -8.59 1.40
N TRP A 59 -6.73 -9.47 0.85
CA TRP A 59 -5.32 -9.17 0.64
C TRP A 59 -5.15 -8.51 -0.73
N VAL A 60 -4.23 -7.55 -0.81
CA VAL A 60 -3.92 -6.80 -2.02
C VAL A 60 -2.40 -6.68 -2.15
N VAL A 61 -1.89 -6.99 -3.33
CA VAL A 61 -0.51 -6.72 -3.75
C VAL A 61 -0.57 -5.72 -4.89
N LEU A 62 -0.02 -4.53 -4.67
CA LEU A 62 -0.10 -3.41 -5.59
C LEU A 62 1.29 -3.04 -6.10
N PRO A 63 1.57 -3.13 -7.41
CA PRO A 63 2.83 -2.63 -7.95
C PRO A 63 2.97 -1.12 -7.72
N LEU A 64 4.20 -0.64 -7.54
CA LEU A 64 4.49 0.79 -7.33
C LEU A 64 5.21 1.40 -8.53
N TRP A 65 5.05 2.71 -8.69
CA TRP A 65 5.65 3.51 -9.77
C TRP A 65 6.64 4.52 -9.23
N THR A 66 7.62 4.87 -10.05
CA THR A 66 8.57 5.96 -9.80
C THR A 66 8.40 7.07 -10.82
N VAL A 67 8.78 8.29 -10.44
CA VAL A 67 8.62 9.49 -11.28
C VAL A 67 9.37 9.39 -12.61
N ASN A 68 10.55 8.76 -12.62
CA ASN A 68 11.44 8.78 -13.77
C ASN A 68 11.43 7.51 -14.62
N ALA A 69 11.13 6.34 -14.02
CA ALA A 69 11.22 5.05 -14.70
C ALA A 69 9.86 4.38 -14.94
N GLY A 70 8.76 4.93 -14.42
CA GLY A 70 7.46 4.28 -14.47
C GLY A 70 7.39 3.13 -13.47
N ARG A 71 6.80 2.00 -13.88
CA ARG A 71 6.63 0.83 -13.00
C ARG A 71 7.97 0.38 -12.41
N SER A 72 7.99 0.18 -11.10
CA SER A 72 9.16 -0.28 -10.36
C SER A 72 9.10 -1.78 -10.07
N ASP A 73 10.16 -2.30 -9.47
CA ASP A 73 10.24 -3.63 -8.87
C ASP A 73 9.62 -3.70 -7.46
N LEU A 74 9.16 -2.57 -6.91
CA LEU A 74 8.47 -2.52 -5.63
C LEU A 74 6.99 -2.91 -5.74
N SER A 75 6.52 -3.58 -4.70
CA SER A 75 5.10 -3.83 -4.44
C SER A 75 4.74 -3.45 -3.02
N LEU A 76 3.51 -2.98 -2.85
CA LEU A 76 2.86 -2.71 -1.56
C LEU A 76 1.91 -3.86 -1.25
N GLU A 77 2.07 -4.44 -0.08
CA GLU A 77 1.11 -5.40 0.49
C GLU A 77 0.18 -4.66 1.44
N ALA A 78 -1.11 -4.91 1.28
CA ALA A 78 -2.12 -4.39 2.18
C ALA A 78 -3.25 -5.38 2.43
N THR A 79 -3.84 -5.25 3.61
CA THR A 79 -5.09 -5.88 4.00
C THR A 79 -6.19 -4.83 3.94
N VAL A 80 -7.16 -5.02 3.06
CA VAL A 80 -8.34 -4.15 2.95
C VAL A 80 -9.48 -4.78 3.74
N ARG A 81 -10.19 -3.99 4.54
CA ARG A 81 -11.41 -4.42 5.25
C ARG A 81 -12.56 -3.49 4.93
N GLU A 82 -13.71 -4.04 4.59
CA GLU A 82 -14.94 -3.31 4.34
C GLU A 82 -15.93 -3.54 5.49
N GLN A 83 -16.07 -2.57 6.39
CA GLN A 83 -16.98 -2.69 7.52
C GLN A 83 -17.99 -1.55 7.50
N SER A 84 -19.29 -1.89 7.45
CA SER A 84 -20.38 -0.92 7.60
C SER A 84 -20.24 0.32 6.69
N ALA A 85 -19.96 0.10 5.41
CA ALA A 85 -19.72 1.12 4.38
C ALA A 85 -18.45 2.00 4.58
N ARG A 86 -17.52 1.56 5.44
CA ARG A 86 -16.17 2.13 5.54
C ARG A 86 -15.16 1.12 5.01
N VAL A 87 -14.28 1.58 4.14
CA VAL A 87 -13.10 0.84 3.71
C VAL A 87 -11.93 1.29 4.57
N THR A 88 -11.27 0.34 5.23
CA THR A 88 -9.98 0.56 5.89
C THR A 88 -8.91 -0.21 5.14
N VAL A 89 -7.77 0.41 4.93
CA VAL A 89 -6.61 -0.19 4.29
C VAL A 89 -5.53 -0.32 5.34
N GLN A 90 -5.03 -1.52 5.56
CA GLN A 90 -3.89 -1.75 6.43
C GLN A 90 -2.67 -2.01 5.56
N VAL A 91 -1.62 -1.19 5.63
CA VAL A 91 -0.38 -1.46 4.90
C VAL A 91 0.45 -2.46 5.71
N ASP A 92 0.65 -3.64 5.13
CA ASP A 92 1.38 -4.74 5.76
C ASP A 92 2.87 -4.67 5.44
N GLY A 93 3.23 -4.21 4.24
CA GLY A 93 4.61 -4.17 3.79
C GLY A 93 4.83 -3.41 2.48
N VAL A 94 6.09 -3.02 2.25
CA VAL A 94 6.60 -2.65 0.92
C VAL A 94 7.88 -3.46 0.71
N HIS A 95 7.98 -4.16 -0.41
CA HIS A 95 9.13 -5.01 -0.72
C HIS A 95 9.36 -5.11 -2.23
N VAL A 96 10.53 -5.61 -2.62
CA VAL A 96 10.88 -5.88 -4.03
C VAL A 96 10.40 -7.28 -4.41
N LEU A 97 9.71 -7.42 -5.53
CA LEU A 97 9.31 -8.71 -6.13
C LEU A 97 10.30 -9.20 -7.19
#